data_AF-A0A1V0NG16-F1
#
_entry.id   AF-A0A1V0NG16-F1
#
_cell.length_a   1.000
_cell.length_b   1.000
_cell.length_c   1.000
_cell.angle_alpha   90.00
_cell.angle_beta   90.00
_cell.angle_gamma   90.00
#
_symmetry.space_group_name_H-M   'P 1'
#
loop_
_entity.id
_entity.type
_entity.pdbx_description
1 polymer ?
#
loop_
_entity_poly.entity_id
_entity_poly.type
_entity_poly.pdbx_seq_one_letter_code
_entity_poly.pdbx_strand_id
1 'polypeptide(L)'
;MEKNMMQNIIGSNYTENPVLNYLNYWIQGDETYPNFIDKDEWRKKYEVDVNWLDGDLHADTLLSFGGPLMMAVNVLKDNKKYPSNFYKNNKYGNPSKFIQIISNDINNILPRGNKLVEEIYKFSEVACNRENVIRLPNRCMQKRGLSPYFDQMPKFLYECFSGGAFSSNFKDDENFKKWINEESLECFFVDGIISKNTIKPLLSKLKPSDSAWLIEEDDLLELFQNYNELLLLRKQLLNI
;
A
#
# COMPACT_ATOMS: atom_id res chain seq x y z
N MET A 1 13.26 -12.00 -18.49
CA MET A 1 12.13 -11.05 -18.56
C MET A 1 11.63 -10.90 -17.14
N GLU A 2 11.68 -9.70 -16.60
CA GLU A 2 11.16 -9.39 -15.26
C GLU A 2 9.64 -9.67 -15.26
N LYS A 3 9.15 -10.42 -14.28
CA LYS A 3 7.75 -10.84 -14.20
C LYS A 3 6.91 -9.64 -13.76
N ASN A 4 6.10 -9.07 -14.66
CA ASN A 4 5.17 -7.98 -14.33
C ASN A 4 3.78 -8.55 -14.03
N MET A 5 3.49 -8.78 -12.75
CA MET A 5 2.20 -9.35 -12.32
C MET A 5 1.02 -8.45 -12.66
N MET A 6 1.20 -7.14 -12.54
CA MET A 6 0.17 -6.17 -12.86
C MET A 6 -0.25 -6.29 -14.33
N GLN A 7 0.72 -6.34 -15.25
CA GLN A 7 0.46 -6.52 -16.68
C GLN A 7 -0.23 -7.85 -16.99
N ASN A 8 0.14 -8.93 -16.31
CA ASN A 8 -0.53 -10.23 -16.49
C ASN A 8 -2.01 -10.18 -16.08
N ILE A 9 -2.34 -9.41 -15.04
CA ILE A 9 -3.69 -9.29 -14.51
C ILE A 9 -4.56 -8.37 -15.37
N ILE A 10 -4.06 -7.18 -15.73
CA ILE A 10 -4.85 -6.18 -16.45
C ILE A 10 -4.72 -6.27 -17.99
N GLY A 11 -3.80 -7.10 -18.48
CA GLY A 11 -3.66 -7.44 -19.89
C GLY A 11 -3.53 -6.23 -20.81
N SER A 12 -4.45 -6.11 -21.77
CA SER A 12 -4.48 -5.02 -22.75
C SER A 12 -4.73 -3.63 -22.13
N ASN A 13 -5.16 -3.55 -20.87
CA ASN A 13 -5.35 -2.28 -20.15
C ASN A 13 -4.06 -1.77 -19.50
N TYR A 14 -2.95 -2.49 -19.62
CA TYR A 14 -1.65 -2.03 -19.15
C TYR A 14 -1.12 -0.91 -20.06
N THR A 15 -0.52 0.11 -19.45
CA THR A 15 -0.03 1.34 -20.10
C THR A 15 1.36 1.70 -19.61
N GLU A 16 1.99 2.68 -20.25
CA GLU A 16 3.26 3.27 -19.78
C GLU A 16 3.09 4.19 -18.56
N ASN A 17 1.86 4.49 -18.14
CA ASN A 17 1.60 5.30 -16.95
C ASN A 17 1.34 4.37 -15.74
N PRO A 18 2.29 4.28 -14.79
CA PRO A 18 2.21 3.33 -13.67
C PRO A 18 1.04 3.63 -12.72
N VAL A 19 0.66 4.89 -12.55
CA VAL A 19 -0.52 5.26 -11.77
C VAL A 19 -1.79 4.77 -12.46
N LEU A 20 -1.92 4.96 -13.78
CA LEU A 20 -3.08 4.45 -14.53
C LEU A 20 -3.21 2.92 -14.45
N ASN A 21 -2.09 2.19 -14.46
CA ASN A 21 -2.12 0.73 -14.32
C ASN A 21 -2.75 0.30 -12.99
N TYR A 22 -2.43 0.99 -11.90
CA TYR A 22 -3.06 0.80 -10.60
C TYR A 22 -4.55 1.13 -10.59
N LEU A 23 -4.96 2.22 -11.24
CA LEU A 23 -6.36 2.59 -11.33
C LEU A 23 -7.16 1.56 -12.17
N ASN A 24 -6.60 1.11 -13.30
CA ASN A 24 -7.18 0.07 -14.15
C ASN A 24 -7.32 -1.25 -13.41
N TYR A 25 -6.33 -1.60 -12.59
CA TYR A 25 -6.37 -2.76 -11.71
C TYR A 25 -7.51 -2.72 -10.71
N TRP A 26 -7.72 -1.58 -10.03
CA TRP A 26 -8.86 -1.45 -9.11
C TRP A 26 -10.21 -1.46 -9.82
N ILE A 27 -10.32 -0.83 -10.99
CA ILE A 27 -11.54 -0.87 -11.81
C ILE A 27 -11.87 -2.32 -12.18
N GLN A 28 -10.91 -3.05 -12.74
CA GLN A 28 -11.09 -4.48 -13.06
C GLN A 28 -11.41 -5.30 -11.82
N GLY A 29 -10.79 -4.96 -10.68
CA GLY A 29 -11.04 -5.60 -9.41
C GLY A 29 -12.51 -5.50 -9.01
N ASP A 30 -13.07 -4.29 -9.01
CA ASP A 30 -14.49 -4.03 -8.69
C ASP A 30 -15.44 -4.71 -9.69
N GLU A 31 -15.14 -4.65 -10.99
CA GLU A 31 -15.97 -5.25 -12.04
C GLU A 31 -16.02 -6.78 -11.98
N THR A 32 -14.96 -7.42 -11.51
CA THR A 32 -14.83 -8.88 -11.46
C THR A 32 -15.07 -9.47 -10.07
N TYR A 33 -15.21 -8.63 -9.03
CA TYR A 33 -15.33 -9.10 -7.66
C TYR A 33 -16.59 -9.96 -7.47
N PRO A 34 -16.48 -11.19 -6.93
CA PRO A 34 -17.61 -12.10 -6.85
C PRO A 34 -18.58 -11.69 -5.73
N ASN A 35 -19.88 -11.81 -6.01
CA ASN A 35 -20.94 -11.55 -5.02
C ASN A 35 -21.07 -12.68 -3.96
N PHE A 36 -20.54 -13.87 -4.21
CA PHE A 36 -20.61 -15.05 -3.32
C PHE A 36 -19.29 -15.86 -3.31
N ILE A 37 -19.36 -17.15 -2.94
CA ILE A 37 -18.37 -18.09 -2.37
C ILE A 37 -16.95 -18.15 -3.01
N ASP A 38 -16.70 -17.54 -4.16
CA ASP A 38 -15.45 -17.71 -4.92
C ASP A 38 -14.37 -16.66 -4.63
N LYS A 39 -14.40 -16.02 -3.45
CA LYS A 39 -13.46 -14.94 -3.11
C LYS A 39 -12.00 -15.38 -3.16
N ASP A 40 -11.67 -16.55 -2.61
CA ASP A 40 -10.27 -17.00 -2.56
C ASP A 40 -9.73 -17.34 -3.96
N GLU A 41 -10.54 -17.91 -4.83
CA GLU A 41 -10.18 -18.13 -6.24
C GLU A 41 -10.05 -16.81 -7.01
N TRP A 42 -10.94 -15.85 -6.73
CA TRP A 42 -10.81 -14.51 -7.27
C TRP A 42 -9.50 -13.85 -6.82
N ARG A 43 -9.13 -13.94 -5.53
CA ARG A 43 -7.87 -13.40 -5.00
C ARG A 43 -6.67 -14.02 -5.69
N LYS A 44 -6.63 -15.36 -5.82
CA LYS A 44 -5.55 -16.05 -6.53
C LYS A 44 -5.41 -15.60 -7.98
N LYS A 45 -6.52 -15.24 -8.63
CA LYS A 45 -6.52 -14.81 -10.03
C LYS A 45 -6.19 -13.33 -10.21
N TYR A 46 -6.66 -12.46 -9.32
CA TYR A 46 -6.68 -11.02 -9.55
C TYR A 46 -5.92 -10.21 -8.51
N GLU A 47 -5.44 -10.76 -7.39
CA GLU A 47 -4.62 -10.01 -6.43
C GLU A 47 -3.12 -10.15 -6.73
N VAL A 48 -2.45 -9.00 -6.92
CA VAL A 48 -1.03 -8.93 -7.31
C VAL A 48 -0.12 -9.59 -6.28
N ASP A 49 -0.33 -9.33 -4.99
CA ASP A 49 0.46 -9.88 -3.89
C ASP A 49 0.29 -11.41 -3.78
N VAL A 50 -0.93 -11.91 -3.90
CA VAL A 50 -1.24 -13.36 -3.94
C VAL A 50 -0.55 -14.03 -5.15
N ASN A 51 -0.55 -13.38 -6.31
CA ASN A 51 0.12 -13.88 -7.51
C ASN A 51 1.65 -13.94 -7.34
N TRP A 52 2.24 -12.98 -6.63
CA TRP A 52 3.68 -12.99 -6.29
C TRP A 52 4.08 -14.13 -5.38
N LEU A 53 3.14 -14.65 -4.57
CA LEU A 53 3.35 -15.79 -3.69
C LEU A 53 2.65 -17.05 -4.19
N ASP A 54 2.52 -17.21 -5.51
CA ASP A 54 2.03 -18.43 -6.17
C ASP A 54 0.65 -18.90 -5.66
N GLY A 55 -0.24 -17.98 -5.32
CA GLY A 55 -1.59 -18.27 -4.83
C GLY A 55 -1.71 -18.37 -3.31
N ASP A 56 -0.66 -18.07 -2.55
CA ASP A 56 -0.71 -18.07 -1.08
C ASP A 56 -1.60 -16.94 -0.55
N LEU A 57 -2.71 -17.31 0.10
CA LEU A 57 -3.68 -16.37 0.65
C LEU A 57 -3.21 -15.64 1.92
N HIS A 58 -2.03 -16.00 2.44
CA HIS A 58 -1.31 -15.23 3.45
C HIS A 58 -0.54 -14.04 2.87
N ALA A 59 -0.47 -13.94 1.53
CA ALA A 59 0.08 -12.75 0.89
C ALA A 59 -0.70 -11.50 1.30
N ASP A 60 0.04 -10.41 1.44
CA ASP A 60 -0.51 -9.08 1.66
C ASP A 60 0.44 -8.03 1.09
N THR A 61 -0.10 -6.86 0.80
CA THR A 61 0.66 -5.71 0.32
C THR A 61 1.29 -4.99 1.51
N LEU A 62 2.62 -4.84 1.49
CA LEU A 62 3.39 -4.22 2.57
C LEU A 62 3.01 -2.74 2.73
N LEU A 63 3.05 -1.96 1.65
CA LEU A 63 2.72 -0.54 1.62
C LEU A 63 1.56 -0.30 0.65
N SER A 64 0.42 0.15 1.17
CA SER A 64 -0.77 0.42 0.36
C SER A 64 -0.57 1.63 -0.55
N PHE A 65 -0.97 1.51 -1.81
CA PHE A 65 -1.01 2.64 -2.75
C PHE A 65 -2.33 3.40 -2.69
N GLY A 66 -3.45 2.70 -2.46
CA GLY A 66 -4.80 3.24 -2.50
C GLY A 66 -5.00 4.42 -1.57
N GLY A 67 -4.89 4.19 -0.26
CA GLY A 67 -5.09 5.24 0.75
C GLY A 67 -4.24 6.49 0.48
N PRO A 68 -2.91 6.36 0.36
CA PRO A 68 -2.01 7.49 0.09
C PRO A 68 -2.32 8.24 -1.22
N LEU A 69 -2.66 7.53 -2.31
CA LEU A 69 -3.06 8.19 -3.55
C LEU A 69 -4.34 9.00 -3.37
N MET A 70 -5.34 8.47 -2.67
CA MET A 70 -6.59 9.21 -2.40
C MET A 70 -6.34 10.45 -1.54
N MET A 71 -5.43 10.38 -0.57
CA MET A 71 -4.99 11.55 0.21
C MET A 71 -4.35 12.60 -0.69
N ALA A 72 -3.40 12.20 -1.55
CA ALA A 72 -2.71 13.09 -2.48
C ALA A 72 -3.65 13.75 -3.49
N VAL A 73 -4.56 12.98 -4.10
CA VAL A 73 -5.58 13.53 -4.99
C VAL A 73 -6.42 14.58 -4.29
N ASN A 74 -6.76 14.37 -3.01
CA ASN A 74 -7.58 15.34 -2.27
C ASN A 74 -6.85 16.67 -2.03
N VAL A 75 -5.52 16.61 -1.86
CA VAL A 75 -4.66 17.78 -1.67
C VAL A 75 -4.39 18.51 -3.00
N LEU A 76 -4.05 17.77 -4.06
CA LEU A 76 -3.55 18.32 -5.32
C LEU A 76 -4.64 18.79 -6.29
N LYS A 77 -5.85 18.22 -6.23
CA LYS A 77 -6.93 18.56 -7.16
C LYS A 77 -7.28 20.05 -7.15
N ASP A 78 -7.67 20.57 -8.31
CA ASP A 78 -8.28 21.91 -8.38
C ASP A 78 -9.64 21.93 -7.67
N ASN A 79 -9.72 22.63 -6.54
CA ASN A 79 -10.94 22.80 -5.75
C ASN A 79 -12.06 23.56 -6.48
N LYS A 80 -11.77 24.25 -7.60
CA LYS A 80 -12.81 24.84 -8.46
C LYS A 80 -13.48 23.79 -9.34
N LYS A 81 -12.74 22.75 -9.73
CA LYS A 81 -13.22 21.66 -10.60
C LYS A 81 -13.78 20.48 -9.80
N TYR A 82 -13.20 20.20 -8.64
CA TYR A 82 -13.51 19.03 -7.81
C TYR A 82 -13.92 19.42 -6.38
N PRO A 83 -14.89 18.73 -5.76
CA PRO A 83 -15.35 19.06 -4.41
C PRO A 83 -14.29 18.75 -3.35
N SER A 84 -14.27 19.49 -2.24
CA SER A 84 -13.26 19.42 -1.17
C SER A 84 -13.08 18.03 -0.53
N ASN A 85 -14.15 17.23 -0.44
CA ASN A 85 -14.14 15.85 0.06
C ASN A 85 -14.21 14.84 -1.08
N PHE A 86 -13.42 15.03 -2.14
CA PHE A 86 -13.61 14.35 -3.43
C PHE A 86 -13.80 12.83 -3.28
N TYR A 87 -12.95 12.16 -2.50
CA TYR A 87 -13.02 10.71 -2.25
C TYR A 87 -14.09 10.28 -1.22
N LYS A 88 -14.43 11.14 -0.26
CA LYS A 88 -15.42 10.86 0.81
C LYS A 88 -16.82 11.36 0.46
N ASN A 89 -17.01 11.93 -0.73
CA ASN A 89 -18.28 12.51 -1.14
C ASN A 89 -19.14 11.46 -1.84
N ASN A 90 -20.19 11.01 -1.15
CA ASN A 90 -21.20 10.09 -1.69
C ASN A 90 -21.92 10.60 -2.96
N LYS A 91 -21.70 11.87 -3.37
CA LYS A 91 -22.22 12.43 -4.63
C LYS A 91 -21.85 11.60 -5.87
N TYR A 92 -20.72 10.90 -5.85
CA TYR A 92 -20.26 10.08 -6.98
C TYR A 92 -20.60 8.58 -6.87
N GLY A 93 -21.19 8.13 -5.76
CA GLY A 93 -21.60 6.72 -5.57
C GLY A 93 -20.43 5.75 -5.40
N ASN A 94 -20.37 4.69 -6.21
CA ASN A 94 -19.38 3.59 -6.15
C ASN A 94 -17.93 4.13 -6.28
N PRO A 95 -16.97 3.68 -5.43
CA PRO A 95 -15.53 3.94 -5.56
C PRO A 95 -14.96 3.87 -6.99
N SER A 96 -15.46 2.98 -7.85
CA SER A 96 -15.00 2.85 -9.25
C SER A 96 -15.28 4.09 -10.09
N LYS A 97 -16.38 4.80 -9.84
CA LYS A 97 -16.68 6.06 -10.54
C LYS A 97 -15.69 7.15 -10.18
N PHE A 98 -15.26 7.17 -8.92
CA PHE A 98 -14.23 8.10 -8.46
C PHE A 98 -12.89 7.83 -9.15
N ILE A 99 -12.49 6.56 -9.20
CA ILE A 99 -11.27 6.12 -9.86
C ILE A 99 -11.30 6.47 -11.36
N GLN A 100 -12.42 6.24 -12.04
CA GLN A 100 -12.58 6.63 -13.46
C GLN A 100 -12.42 8.13 -13.69
N ILE A 101 -12.92 8.98 -12.79
CA ILE A 101 -12.72 10.44 -12.90
C ILE A 101 -11.23 10.78 -12.78
N ILE A 102 -10.51 10.15 -11.84
CA ILE A 102 -9.06 10.35 -11.72
C ILE A 102 -8.36 9.89 -12.99
N SER A 103 -8.64 8.69 -13.49
CA SER A 103 -8.02 8.14 -14.69
C SER A 103 -8.20 9.06 -15.90
N ASN A 104 -9.41 9.59 -16.10
CA ASN A 104 -9.75 10.43 -17.24
C ASN A 104 -9.13 11.84 -17.19
N ASP A 105 -8.72 12.30 -16.00
CA ASP A 105 -8.17 13.65 -15.80
C ASP A 105 -6.80 13.64 -15.10
N ILE A 106 -6.08 12.53 -15.21
CA ILE A 106 -4.87 12.26 -14.41
C ILE A 106 -3.82 13.37 -14.52
N ASN A 107 -3.64 13.96 -15.71
CA ASN A 107 -2.64 15.00 -15.95
C ASN A 107 -2.95 16.33 -15.26
N ASN A 108 -4.24 16.61 -15.00
CA ASN A 108 -4.66 17.81 -14.28
C ASN A 108 -4.70 17.58 -12.77
N ILE A 109 -5.00 16.35 -12.33
CA ILE A 109 -5.04 15.98 -10.91
C ILE A 109 -3.64 15.74 -10.35
N LEU A 110 -2.77 15.07 -11.13
CA LEU A 110 -1.38 14.76 -10.82
C LEU A 110 -0.46 15.36 -11.90
N PRO A 111 -0.32 16.69 -11.95
CA PRO A 111 0.53 17.34 -12.95
C PRO A 111 2.00 17.01 -12.72
N ARG A 112 2.68 16.50 -13.77
CA ARG A 112 4.12 16.24 -13.75
C ARG A 112 4.90 17.54 -13.47
N GLY A 113 6.03 17.40 -12.79
CA GLY A 113 6.85 18.53 -12.31
C GLY A 113 6.53 19.02 -10.90
N ASN A 114 5.40 18.62 -10.30
CA ASN A 114 5.20 18.74 -8.86
C ASN A 114 6.01 17.64 -8.13
N LYS A 115 6.73 18.00 -7.05
CA LYS A 115 7.61 17.06 -6.33
C LYS A 115 6.87 15.85 -5.74
N LEU A 116 5.72 16.07 -5.10
CA LEU A 116 4.89 14.99 -4.57
C LEU A 116 4.42 14.06 -5.70
N VAL A 117 3.99 14.64 -6.83
CA VAL A 117 3.57 13.84 -8.00
C VAL A 117 4.71 12.96 -8.51
N GLU A 118 5.93 13.48 -8.61
CA GLU A 118 7.09 12.67 -9.04
C GLU A 118 7.35 11.48 -8.09
N GLU A 119 7.22 11.67 -6.77
CA GLU A 119 7.38 10.58 -5.79
C GLU A 119 6.24 9.55 -5.84
N ILE A 120 5.00 9.99 -6.11
CA ILE A 120 3.86 9.10 -6.36
C ILE A 120 4.13 8.21 -7.58
N TYR A 121 4.63 8.80 -8.67
CA TYR A 121 4.96 8.05 -9.87
C TYR A 121 6.08 7.03 -9.61
N LYS A 122 7.18 7.43 -8.97
CA LYS A 122 8.24 6.50 -8.56
C LYS A 122 7.70 5.33 -7.72
N PHE A 123 6.83 5.61 -6.74
CA PHE A 123 6.27 4.56 -5.92
C PHE A 123 5.37 3.62 -6.72
N SER A 124 4.51 4.17 -7.59
CA SER A 124 3.62 3.35 -8.44
C SER A 124 4.36 2.41 -9.40
N GLU A 125 5.60 2.71 -9.78
CA GLU A 125 6.43 1.80 -10.60
C GLU A 125 6.83 0.54 -9.85
N VAL A 126 6.96 0.62 -8.52
CA VAL A 126 7.48 -0.48 -7.68
C VAL A 126 6.45 -1.07 -6.73
N ALA A 127 5.34 -0.39 -6.49
CA ALA A 127 4.38 -0.81 -5.47
C ALA A 127 3.70 -2.17 -5.81
N CYS A 128 3.75 -2.61 -7.06
CA CYS A 128 3.24 -3.92 -7.49
C CYS A 128 4.30 -5.02 -7.52
N ASN A 129 5.55 -4.70 -7.18
CA ASN A 129 6.64 -5.65 -7.29
C ASN A 129 6.79 -6.49 -6.02
N ARG A 130 7.62 -7.53 -6.10
CA ARG A 130 7.84 -8.48 -5.01
C ARG A 130 8.33 -7.81 -3.73
N GLU A 131 9.13 -6.75 -3.81
CA GLU A 131 9.61 -5.97 -2.66
C GLU A 131 8.48 -5.31 -1.87
N ASN A 132 7.28 -5.15 -2.43
CA ASN A 132 6.11 -4.63 -1.72
C ASN A 132 5.12 -5.73 -1.27
N VAL A 133 5.54 -7.00 -1.29
CA VAL A 133 4.71 -8.15 -0.88
C VAL A 133 5.26 -8.78 0.39
N ILE A 134 4.39 -9.11 1.34
CA ILE A 134 4.72 -9.87 2.55
C ILE A 134 3.88 -11.14 2.65
N ARG A 135 4.41 -12.16 3.30
CA ARG A 135 3.64 -13.29 3.79
C ARG A 135 3.34 -13.10 5.28
N LEU A 136 2.06 -12.94 5.61
CA LEU A 136 1.63 -12.84 7.01
C LEU A 136 1.65 -14.23 7.67
N PRO A 137 2.02 -14.34 8.96
CA PRO A 137 2.02 -15.62 9.66
C PRO A 137 0.59 -16.14 9.92
N ASN A 138 -0.40 -15.24 9.90
CA ASN A 138 -1.81 -15.57 10.01
C ASN A 138 -2.63 -14.65 9.11
N ARG A 139 -3.48 -15.23 8.26
CA ARG A 139 -4.36 -14.49 7.33
C ARG A 139 -5.24 -13.46 8.04
N CYS A 140 -5.64 -13.70 9.29
CA CYS A 140 -6.47 -12.73 10.02
C CYS A 140 -5.76 -11.39 10.28
N MET A 141 -4.44 -11.33 10.10
CA MET A 141 -3.67 -10.09 10.22
C MET A 141 -3.90 -9.12 9.06
N GLN A 142 -4.49 -9.56 7.94
CA GLN A 142 -4.94 -8.69 6.84
C GLN A 142 -5.94 -7.60 7.31
N LYS A 143 -6.52 -7.76 8.52
CA LYS A 143 -7.29 -6.69 9.19
C LYS A 143 -6.47 -5.40 9.46
N ARG A 144 -5.14 -5.41 9.27
CA ARG A 144 -4.28 -4.21 9.26
C ARG A 144 -4.64 -3.18 8.19
N GLY A 145 -5.43 -3.56 7.17
CA GLY A 145 -5.99 -2.58 6.22
C GLY A 145 -7.15 -1.76 6.80
N LEU A 146 -7.75 -2.20 7.91
CA LEU A 146 -8.87 -1.54 8.55
C LEU A 146 -8.40 -0.44 9.52
N SER A 147 -9.32 0.46 9.87
CA SER A 147 -9.10 1.43 10.95
C SER A 147 -8.80 0.71 12.27
N PRO A 148 -7.84 1.19 13.08
CA PRO A 148 -7.06 2.43 12.91
C PRO A 148 -5.72 2.23 12.17
N TYR A 149 -5.47 1.10 11.52
CA TYR A 149 -4.14 0.76 11.01
C TYR A 149 -3.86 1.30 9.60
N PHE A 150 -4.86 1.26 8.71
CA PHE A 150 -4.78 1.82 7.34
C PHE A 150 -3.57 1.35 6.53
N ASP A 151 -3.16 0.08 6.71
CA ASP A 151 -1.94 -0.51 6.13
C ASP A 151 -0.62 0.17 6.54
N GLN A 152 -0.64 1.06 7.53
CA GLN A 152 0.55 1.80 7.98
C GLN A 152 1.43 0.89 8.84
N MET A 153 2.53 0.43 8.24
CA MET A 153 3.43 -0.56 8.82
C MET A 153 3.99 -0.18 10.21
N PRO A 154 4.39 1.07 10.51
CA PRO A 154 4.89 1.41 11.84
C PRO A 154 3.89 1.07 12.96
N LYS A 155 2.62 1.45 12.80
CA LYS A 155 1.55 1.12 13.74
C LYS A 155 1.34 -0.38 13.85
N PHE A 156 1.26 -1.06 12.70
CA PHE A 156 1.07 -2.51 12.67
C PHE A 156 2.20 -3.25 13.40
N LEU A 157 3.46 -2.91 13.11
CA LEU A 157 4.64 -3.49 13.76
C LEU A 157 4.66 -3.22 15.27
N TYR A 158 4.28 -2.01 15.68
CA TYR A 158 4.19 -1.65 17.10
C TYR A 158 3.19 -2.55 17.86
N GLU A 159 2.10 -2.91 17.19
CA GLU A 159 1.01 -3.73 17.74
C GLU A 159 1.26 -5.25 17.63
N CYS A 160 2.30 -5.66 16.91
CA CYS A 160 2.76 -7.05 16.88
C CYS A 160 3.64 -7.41 18.08
N PHE A 161 4.31 -6.45 18.71
CA PHE A 161 5.02 -6.67 19.97
C PHE A 161 4.06 -6.95 21.13
N SER A 162 4.55 -7.66 22.14
CA SER A 162 3.81 -8.04 23.35
C SER A 162 2.91 -6.92 23.90
N GLY A 163 1.65 -7.27 24.16
CA GLY A 163 0.60 -6.37 24.65
C GLY A 163 -0.13 -5.57 23.56
N GLY A 164 0.25 -5.71 22.29
CA GLY A 164 -0.43 -5.08 21.16
C GLY A 164 -1.56 -5.93 20.55
N ALA A 165 -2.38 -5.31 19.71
CA ALA A 165 -3.58 -5.92 19.12
C ALA A 165 -3.32 -7.09 18.15
N PHE A 166 -2.08 -7.24 17.69
CA PHE A 166 -1.65 -8.32 16.79
C PHE A 166 -0.70 -9.31 17.46
N SER A 167 -0.28 -9.08 18.70
CA SER A 167 0.75 -9.90 19.35
C SER A 167 0.33 -11.35 19.51
N SER A 168 -0.97 -11.64 19.66
CA SER A 168 -1.50 -12.99 19.78
C SER A 168 -1.36 -13.85 18.52
N ASN A 169 -0.94 -13.27 17.38
CA ASN A 169 -0.63 -14.02 16.16
C ASN A 169 0.78 -14.63 16.21
N PHE A 170 1.58 -14.27 17.21
CA PHE A 170 2.89 -14.82 17.47
C PHE A 170 2.90 -15.52 18.82
N LYS A 171 3.77 -16.51 18.97
CA LYS A 171 3.96 -17.21 20.26
C LYS A 171 4.56 -16.27 21.31
N ASP A 172 5.52 -15.44 20.90
CA ASP A 172 6.27 -14.49 21.71
C ASP A 172 6.99 -13.47 20.78
N ASP A 173 7.62 -12.46 21.37
CA ASP A 173 8.36 -11.42 20.64
C ASP A 173 9.55 -11.99 19.84
N GLU A 174 10.14 -13.12 20.25
CA GLU A 174 11.24 -13.74 19.51
C GLU A 174 10.74 -14.38 18.21
N ASN A 175 9.57 -15.00 18.23
CA ASN A 175 8.92 -15.50 17.01
C ASN A 175 8.48 -14.35 16.09
N PHE A 176 8.06 -13.21 16.64
CA PHE A 176 7.79 -12.01 15.84
C PHE A 176 9.07 -11.48 15.17
N LYS A 177 10.17 -11.34 15.92
CA LYS A 177 11.48 -10.93 15.36
C LYS A 177 11.97 -11.89 14.29
N LYS A 178 11.74 -13.20 14.47
CA LYS A 178 12.07 -14.19 13.44
C LYS A 178 11.30 -13.93 12.14
N TRP A 179 10.00 -13.67 12.23
CA TRP A 179 9.18 -13.31 11.07
C TRP A 179 9.65 -12.01 10.39
N ILE A 180 10.08 -11.00 11.16
CA ILE A 180 10.67 -9.77 10.61
C ILE A 180 11.88 -10.08 9.72
N ASN A 181 12.77 -10.98 10.18
CA ASN A 181 13.93 -11.39 9.39
C ASN A 181 13.53 -12.23 8.16
N GLU A 182 12.59 -13.16 8.32
CA GLU A 182 12.11 -14.02 7.22
C GLU A 182 11.48 -13.21 6.08
N GLU A 183 10.79 -12.11 6.39
CA GLU A 183 10.15 -11.23 5.42
C GLU A 183 10.98 -9.99 5.04
N SER A 184 12.23 -9.92 5.52
CA SER A 184 13.18 -8.83 5.26
C SER A 184 12.62 -7.44 5.60
N LEU A 185 12.10 -7.30 6.84
CA LEU A 185 11.43 -6.09 7.34
C LEU A 185 12.30 -5.26 8.30
N GLU A 186 13.58 -5.56 8.41
CA GLU A 186 14.54 -4.85 9.27
C GLU A 186 14.69 -3.37 8.89
N CYS A 187 14.39 -3.01 7.63
CA CYS A 187 14.42 -1.63 7.15
C CYS A 187 13.43 -0.69 7.87
N PHE A 188 12.40 -1.25 8.53
CA PHE A 188 11.46 -0.52 9.38
C PHE A 188 12.03 -0.18 10.77
N PHE A 189 13.25 -0.60 11.09
CA PHE A 189 13.87 -0.39 12.38
C PHE A 189 15.16 0.43 12.27
N VAL A 190 15.40 1.30 13.25
CA VAL A 190 16.64 2.09 13.38
C VAL A 190 17.82 1.13 13.48
N ASP A 191 18.79 1.31 12.59
CA ASP A 191 20.00 0.47 12.44
C ASP A 191 19.71 -1.04 12.28
N GLY A 192 18.51 -1.42 11.84
CA GLY A 192 18.06 -2.81 11.75
C GLY A 192 17.86 -3.49 13.11
N ILE A 193 17.91 -2.76 14.23
CA ILE A 193 17.74 -3.31 15.57
C ILE A 193 16.25 -3.58 15.81
N ILE A 194 15.83 -4.85 15.84
CA ILE A 194 14.41 -5.20 15.96
C ILE A 194 13.94 -5.08 17.42
N SER A 195 13.31 -3.96 17.75
CA SER A 195 12.66 -3.71 19.04
C SER A 195 11.48 -2.75 18.90
N LYS A 196 10.58 -2.76 19.88
CA LYS A 196 9.43 -1.84 19.90
C LYS A 196 9.85 -0.36 19.90
N ASN A 197 11.00 -0.03 20.48
CA ASN A 197 11.50 1.34 20.64
C ASN A 197 12.31 1.84 19.43
N THR A 198 12.65 0.95 18.51
CA THR A 198 13.46 1.26 17.33
C THR A 198 12.66 1.22 16.05
N ILE A 199 11.34 1.04 16.10
CA ILE A 199 10.46 1.16 14.93
C ILE A 199 10.55 2.60 14.41
N LYS A 200 10.83 2.76 13.11
CA LYS A 200 10.79 4.05 12.45
C LYS A 200 9.33 4.51 12.34
N PRO A 201 8.99 5.76 12.70
CA PRO A 201 7.63 6.26 12.56
C PRO A 201 7.27 6.43 11.08
N LEU A 202 5.97 6.57 10.80
CA LEU A 202 5.48 6.79 9.43
C LEU A 202 6.01 8.10 8.84
N LEU A 203 5.98 9.14 9.68
CA LEU A 203 6.52 10.48 9.44
C LEU A 203 7.37 10.86 10.65
N SER A 204 8.38 11.68 10.44
CA SER A 204 9.29 12.22 11.45
C SER A 204 8.57 12.84 12.65
N LYS A 205 7.40 13.44 12.44
CA LYS A 205 6.58 14.09 13.47
C LYS A 205 5.68 13.13 14.27
N LEU A 206 5.52 11.89 13.85
CA LEU A 206 4.63 10.91 14.46
C LEU A 206 5.40 9.93 15.34
N LYS A 207 4.70 9.24 16.25
CA LYS A 207 5.25 8.07 16.93
C LYS A 207 4.95 6.80 16.14
N PRO A 208 5.74 5.73 16.30
CA PRO A 208 5.43 4.44 15.69
C PRO A 208 4.06 3.86 16.10
N SER A 209 3.55 4.25 17.27
CA SER A 209 2.23 3.86 17.77
C SER A 209 1.07 4.62 17.13
N ASP A 210 1.34 5.58 16.27
CA ASP A 210 0.34 6.47 15.68
C ASP A 210 0.03 6.04 14.24
N SER A 211 -1.18 6.37 13.82
CA SER A 211 -1.66 6.24 12.46
C SER A 211 -2.31 7.55 12.03
N ALA A 212 -2.17 7.96 10.78
CA ALA A 212 -2.68 9.25 10.33
C ALA A 212 -3.31 9.21 8.93
N TRP A 213 -4.45 9.89 8.78
CA TRP A 213 -4.97 10.27 7.46
C TRP A 213 -4.39 11.64 7.11
N LEU A 214 -3.45 11.68 6.17
CA LEU A 214 -2.71 12.89 5.84
C LEU A 214 -3.52 13.83 4.97
N ILE A 215 -3.38 15.14 5.23
CA ILE A 215 -4.10 16.21 4.53
C ILE A 215 -3.19 17.35 4.06
N GLU A 216 -1.90 17.29 4.40
CA GLU A 216 -0.90 18.29 4.02
C GLU A 216 0.02 17.72 2.93
N GLU A 217 0.40 18.55 1.96
CA GLU A 217 1.25 18.13 0.83
C GLU A 217 2.64 17.66 1.29
N ASP A 218 3.26 18.40 2.22
CA ASP A 218 4.60 18.07 2.74
C ASP A 218 4.64 16.74 3.49
N ASP A 219 3.58 16.41 4.25
CA ASP A 219 3.46 15.13 4.93
C ASP A 219 3.35 13.97 3.94
N LEU A 220 2.60 14.17 2.85
CA LEU A 220 2.46 13.18 1.80
C LEU A 220 3.76 13.03 1.02
N LEU A 221 4.49 14.12 0.79
CA LEU A 221 5.80 14.07 0.15
C LEU A 221 6.76 13.22 0.98
N GLU A 222 6.85 13.46 2.29
CA GLU A 222 7.65 12.65 3.20
C GLU A 222 7.19 11.18 3.21
N LEU A 223 5.88 10.92 3.23
CA LEU A 223 5.33 9.57 3.17
C LEU A 223 5.82 8.79 1.93
N PHE A 224 5.67 9.37 0.74
CA PHE A 224 6.04 8.68 -0.50
C PHE A 224 7.57 8.54 -0.64
N GLN A 225 8.34 9.51 -0.15
CA GLN A 225 9.81 9.38 -0.07
C GLN A 225 10.21 8.21 0.84
N ASN A 226 9.62 8.13 2.03
CA ASN A 226 9.86 7.02 2.96
C ASN A 226 9.46 5.67 2.34
N TYR A 227 8.33 5.60 1.63
CA TYR A 227 7.90 4.38 0.95
C TYR A 227 8.87 3.96 -0.14
N ASN A 228 9.31 4.89 -0.99
CA ASN A 228 10.30 4.64 -2.04
C ASN A 228 11.63 4.15 -1.46
N GLU A 229 12.13 4.79 -0.40
CA GLU A 229 13.36 4.39 0.27
C GLU A 229 13.23 2.99 0.89
N LEU A 230 12.12 2.72 1.59
CA LEU A 230 11.87 1.42 2.22
C LEU A 230 11.83 0.28 1.20
N LEU A 231 11.14 0.46 0.07
CA LEU A 231 11.07 -0.55 -0.98
C LEU A 231 12.41 -0.75 -1.67
N LEU A 232 13.19 0.32 -1.88
CA LEU A 232 14.54 0.21 -2.42
C LEU A 232 15.46 -0.61 -1.50
N LEU A 233 15.42 -0.32 -0.20
CA LEU A 233 16.18 -1.08 0.80
C LEU A 233 15.72 -2.54 0.86
N ARG A 234 14.40 -2.77 0.84
CA ARG A 234 13.84 -4.13 0.90
C ARG A 234 14.17 -4.94 -0.36
N LYS A 235 14.18 -4.31 -1.54
CA LYS A 235 14.65 -4.92 -2.78
C LYS A 235 16.08 -5.45 -2.65
N GLN A 236 16.98 -4.66 -2.06
CA GLN A 236 18.37 -5.06 -1.80
C GLN A 236 18.44 -6.25 -0.83
N LEU A 237 17.66 -6.23 0.26
CA LEU A 237 17.63 -7.33 1.23
C LEU A 237 17.12 -8.65 0.64
N LEU A 238 16.15 -8.58 -0.27
CA LEU A 238 15.59 -9.74 -0.96
C LEU A 238 16.51 -10.30 -2.06
N ASN A 239 17.57 -9.58 -2.44
CA ASN A 239 18.46 -9.90 -3.55
C ASN A 239 17.71 -10.10 -4.89
N ILE A 240 16.73 -9.22 -5.17
CA ILE A 240 15.92 -9.22 -6.40
C ILE A 240 16.07 -7.93 -7.21
#